data_AF-A0A382W4Y6-F1
#
_entry.id   AF-A0A382W4Y6-F1
#
_cell.length_a   1.000
_cell.length_b   1.000
_cell.length_c   1.000
_cell.angle_alpha   90.00
_cell.angle_beta   90.00
_cell.angle_gamma   90.00
#
_symmetry.space_group_name_H-M   'P 1'
#
loop_
_entity.id
_entity.type
_entity.pdbx_description
1 polymer ?
#
loop_
_entity_poly.entity_id
_entity_poly.type
_entity_poly.pdbx_seq_one_letter_code
_entity_poly.pdbx_strand_id
1 'polypeptide(L)'
;KEQGFAPPEDPFNAVTAISLHCNWLKTTICLTIAPATMNIEEAKAITNKFENTILFGTEKEMLEAFLDLIDDADILSGWNSEGFDIPYLVNRVSRVMSKSHTRRFCLWDKLPRERKFERYGAEQQTFDIYGRVHMDYMQLYRKYTYHEMHSYSLDAIGEYEVKERKVDYEGTLDQLYNYDFEKFIAYSRQDVELLVKLDAKLQFIDLANVLAHSNTVLLQTTMGAVAQTDQAIMNEAHIKGMIVPDKRYDRDTTTAAGAYVAYPKKGMHKWIGSIDLNSL
;
A
#
# COMPACT_ATOMS: atom_id res chain seq x y z
N LYS A 1 7.86 -16.51 26.48
CA LYS A 1 7.39 -17.12 25.21
C LYS A 1 8.01 -16.30 24.10
N GLU A 2 8.87 -16.90 23.27
CA GLU A 2 9.32 -16.26 22.02
C GLU A 2 8.09 -16.10 21.14
N GLN A 3 7.41 -14.96 21.28
CA GLN A 3 6.31 -14.63 20.38
C GLN A 3 6.96 -14.17 19.08
N GLY A 4 6.72 -14.91 18.00
CA GLY A 4 7.24 -14.61 16.66
C GLY A 4 6.54 -13.40 16.04
N PHE A 5 6.34 -13.46 14.72
CA PHE A 5 5.60 -12.44 13.96
C PHE A 5 4.23 -12.14 14.59
N ALA A 6 3.93 -10.85 14.81
CA ALA A 6 2.64 -10.40 15.31
C ALA A 6 1.65 -10.29 14.13
N PRO A 7 0.65 -11.19 14.01
CA PRO A 7 -0.31 -11.12 12.92
C PRO A 7 -1.22 -9.90 13.10
N PRO A 8 -1.69 -9.26 12.02
CA PRO A 8 -2.60 -8.12 12.09
C PRO A 8 -3.90 -8.38 12.87
N GLU A 9 -4.37 -9.63 12.89
CA GLU A 9 -5.58 -10.07 13.58
C GLU A 9 -5.43 -10.12 15.12
N ASP A 10 -4.20 -10.36 15.61
CA ASP A 10 -3.85 -10.29 17.04
C ASP A 10 -2.58 -9.44 17.22
N PRO A 11 -2.71 -8.11 17.24
CA PRO A 11 -1.58 -7.21 17.39
C PRO A 11 -1.12 -7.18 18.84
N PHE A 12 -0.47 -8.24 19.30
CA PHE A 12 0.02 -8.36 20.69
C PHE A 12 1.26 -7.48 20.94
N ASN A 13 2.11 -7.29 19.93
CA ASN A 13 3.25 -6.38 20.00
C ASN A 13 2.79 -4.91 19.88
N ALA A 14 3.45 -4.04 20.65
CA ALA A 14 3.22 -2.60 20.55
C ALA A 14 3.78 -2.05 19.23
N VAL A 15 3.13 -1.02 18.70
CA VAL A 15 3.70 -0.20 17.64
C VAL A 15 4.75 0.69 18.29
N THR A 16 6.00 0.59 17.84
CA THR A 16 7.15 1.32 18.39
C THR A 16 7.59 2.49 17.52
N ALA A 17 7.26 2.46 16.24
CA ALA A 17 7.43 3.59 15.32
C ALA A 17 6.37 3.60 14.22
N ILE A 18 6.00 4.80 13.79
CA ILE A 18 5.18 5.07 12.61
C ILE A 18 5.86 6.19 11.84
N SER A 19 6.35 5.88 10.64
CA SER A 19 6.81 6.91 9.71
C SER A 19 5.74 7.13 8.65
N LEU A 20 5.48 8.38 8.29
CA LEU A 20 4.58 8.75 7.22
C LEU A 20 5.08 10.00 6.49
N HIS A 21 4.79 10.09 5.19
CA HIS A 21 5.09 11.27 4.40
C HIS A 21 3.80 11.99 4.03
N CYS A 22 3.70 13.25 4.43
CA CYS A 22 2.56 14.10 4.09
C CYS A 22 2.87 14.85 2.79
N ASN A 23 2.32 14.40 1.66
CA ASN A 23 2.57 14.99 0.33
C ASN A 23 2.29 16.51 0.31
N TRP A 24 1.25 16.97 1.01
CA TRP A 24 0.89 18.40 1.06
C TRP A 24 1.89 19.26 1.85
N LEU A 25 2.56 18.68 2.85
CA LEU A 25 3.64 19.33 3.61
C LEU A 25 5.03 19.07 3.01
N LYS A 26 5.15 18.14 2.05
CA LYS A 26 6.41 17.62 1.52
C LYS A 26 7.37 17.18 2.62
N THR A 27 6.82 16.60 3.69
CA THR A 27 7.56 16.33 4.93
C THR A 27 7.34 14.90 5.37
N THR A 28 8.44 14.19 5.65
CA THR A 28 8.43 12.88 6.30
C THR A 28 8.50 13.07 7.81
N ILE A 29 7.46 12.61 8.52
CA ILE A 29 7.34 12.66 9.97
C ILE A 29 7.53 11.24 10.51
N CYS A 30 8.31 11.11 11.57
CA CYS A 30 8.52 9.85 12.28
C CYS A 30 8.03 9.99 13.72
N LEU A 31 7.06 9.17 14.11
CA LEU A 31 6.56 9.07 15.48
C LEU A 31 7.19 7.82 16.09
N THR A 32 7.78 7.92 17.28
CA THR A 32 8.45 6.77 17.89
C THR A 32 8.38 6.78 19.41
N ILE A 33 8.58 5.60 20.01
CA ILE A 33 8.71 5.37 21.45
C ILE A 33 10.09 4.76 21.67
N ALA A 34 10.75 5.17 22.76
CA ALA A 34 12.06 4.64 23.11
C ALA A 34 11.96 3.19 23.65
N PRO A 35 12.98 2.35 23.42
CA PRO A 35 13.11 1.06 24.10
C PRO A 35 13.05 1.24 25.61
N ALA A 36 12.40 0.31 26.32
CA ALA A 36 12.27 0.37 27.77
C ALA A 36 13.62 0.31 28.51
N THR A 37 14.67 -0.18 27.83
CA THR A 37 16.04 -0.26 28.33
C THR A 37 16.85 1.02 28.14
N MET A 38 16.34 1.99 27.38
CA MET A 38 17.04 3.23 27.02
C MET A 38 16.63 4.41 27.90
N ASN A 39 17.58 5.28 28.23
CA ASN A 39 17.28 6.52 28.95
C ASN A 39 16.53 7.50 28.02
N ILE A 40 15.52 8.21 28.55
CA ILE A 40 14.75 9.23 27.83
C ILE A 40 15.66 10.33 27.28
N GLU A 41 16.71 10.74 28.00
CA GLU A 41 17.63 11.78 27.51
C GLU A 41 18.45 11.32 26.30
N GLU A 42 18.92 10.07 26.32
CA GLU A 42 19.62 9.45 25.19
C GLU A 42 18.67 9.28 23.99
N ALA A 43 17.45 8.79 24.23
CA ALA A 43 16.44 8.66 23.20
C ALA A 43 16.12 10.00 22.55
N LYS A 44 15.96 11.08 23.34
CA LYS A 44 15.77 12.45 22.82
C LYS A 44 16.96 12.93 22.01
N ALA A 45 18.18 12.65 22.47
CA ALA A 45 19.39 13.02 21.73
C ALA A 45 19.44 12.32 20.37
N ILE A 46 19.05 11.04 20.30
CA ILE A 46 18.94 10.28 19.05
C ILE A 46 17.83 10.83 18.15
N THR A 47 16.61 11.00 18.66
CA THR A 47 15.49 11.50 17.84
C THR A 47 15.77 12.89 17.28
N ASN A 48 16.46 13.76 18.02
CA ASN A 48 16.82 15.11 17.58
C ASN A 48 17.82 15.15 16.42
N LYS A 49 18.50 14.03 16.11
CA LYS A 49 19.35 13.93 14.91
C LYS A 49 18.54 13.86 13.62
N PHE A 50 17.27 13.47 13.70
CA PHE A 50 16.38 13.30 12.56
C PHE A 50 15.30 14.37 12.55
N GLU A 51 15.24 15.16 11.47
CA GLU A 51 14.21 16.19 11.33
C GLU A 51 12.79 15.60 11.39
N ASN A 52 11.88 16.31 12.05
CA ASN A 52 10.47 15.92 12.17
C ASN A 52 10.28 14.52 12.80
N THR A 53 11.16 14.15 13.73
CA THR A 53 11.01 12.94 14.56
C THR A 53 10.52 13.31 15.95
N ILE A 54 9.40 12.71 16.37
CA ILE A 54 8.72 13.02 17.62
C ILE A 54 8.76 11.79 18.52
N LEU A 55 9.37 11.97 19.70
CA LEU A 55 9.42 10.95 20.75
C LEU A 55 8.21 11.05 21.68
N PHE A 56 7.47 9.95 21.83
CA PHE A 56 6.31 9.85 22.72
C PHE A 56 6.63 9.05 23.99
N GLY A 57 5.90 9.35 25.07
CA GLY A 57 6.03 8.62 26.33
C GLY A 57 5.26 7.31 26.34
N THR A 58 4.15 7.24 25.61
CA THR A 58 3.30 6.05 25.52
C THR A 58 2.84 5.77 24.10
N GLU A 59 2.51 4.50 23.84
CA GLU A 59 1.94 4.08 22.55
C GLU A 59 0.61 4.77 22.26
N LYS A 60 -0.20 5.01 23.30
CA LYS A 60 -1.47 5.71 23.15
C LYS A 60 -1.28 7.12 22.58
N GLU A 61 -0.37 7.90 23.16
CA GLU A 61 -0.08 9.27 22.69
C GLU A 61 0.46 9.27 21.25
N MET A 62 1.31 8.30 20.92
CA MET A 62 1.84 8.13 19.56
C MET A 62 0.74 7.80 18.55
N LEU A 63 -0.19 6.90 18.90
CA LEU A 63 -1.34 6.55 18.06
C LEU A 63 -2.33 7.71 17.93
N GLU A 64 -2.54 8.51 18.97
CA GLU A 64 -3.36 9.73 18.91
C GLU A 64 -2.76 10.73 17.92
N ALA A 65 -1.46 10.99 18.00
CA ALA A 65 -0.77 11.88 17.08
C ALA A 65 -0.79 11.37 15.63
N PHE A 66 -0.65 10.05 15.43
CA PHE A 66 -0.82 9.44 14.11
C PHE A 66 -2.21 9.73 13.53
N LEU A 67 -3.26 9.50 14.34
CA LEU A 67 -4.64 9.76 13.92
C LEU A 67 -4.91 11.26 13.67
N ASP A 68 -4.21 12.16 14.35
CA ASP A 68 -4.29 13.61 14.09
C ASP A 68 -3.62 13.97 12.75
N LEU A 69 -2.46 13.36 12.45
CA LEU A 69 -1.72 13.64 11.22
C LEU A 69 -2.43 13.17 9.95
N ILE A 70 -3.17 12.06 10.02
CA ILE A 70 -3.92 11.54 8.88
C ILE A 70 -5.30 12.19 8.72
N ASP A 71 -5.70 13.12 9.59
CA ASP A 71 -7.07 13.65 9.60
C ASP A 71 -7.44 14.40 8.30
N ASP A 72 -6.47 15.04 7.66
CA ASP A 72 -6.68 15.78 6.40
C ASP A 72 -6.25 14.96 5.16
N ALA A 73 -5.87 13.69 5.33
CA ALA A 73 -5.35 12.87 4.23
C ALA A 73 -6.47 12.27 3.35
N ASP A 74 -6.54 12.63 2.07
CA ASP A 74 -7.51 12.01 1.14
C ASP A 74 -7.17 10.56 0.80
N ILE A 75 -5.86 10.29 0.59
CA ILE A 75 -5.33 9.00 0.16
C ILE A 75 -4.34 8.49 1.21
N LEU A 76 -4.52 7.24 1.62
CA LEU A 76 -3.54 6.48 2.39
C LEU A 76 -2.90 5.44 1.48
N SER A 77 -1.57 5.44 1.44
CA SER A 77 -0.78 4.46 0.68
C SER A 77 0.39 3.95 1.51
N GLY A 78 0.97 2.84 1.08
CA GLY A 78 2.05 2.13 1.75
C GLY A 78 2.38 0.86 0.99
N TRP A 79 3.46 0.18 1.38
CA TRP A 79 3.88 -1.08 0.75
C TRP A 79 3.36 -2.28 1.54
N ASN A 80 2.43 -3.06 0.98
CA ASN A 80 1.75 -4.14 1.70
C ASN A 80 0.87 -3.64 2.87
N SER A 81 0.40 -2.40 2.76
CA SER A 81 -0.43 -1.76 3.77
C SER A 81 -1.84 -2.34 3.88
N GLU A 82 -2.38 -2.92 2.79
CA GLU A 82 -3.69 -3.62 2.82
C GLU A 82 -3.62 -4.88 3.69
N GLY A 83 -2.49 -5.59 3.63
CA GLY A 83 -2.29 -6.87 4.29
C GLY A 83 -1.61 -6.78 5.65
N PHE A 84 -1.08 -5.61 6.05
CA PHE A 84 -0.39 -5.46 7.32
C PHE A 84 -0.72 -4.13 8.03
N ASP A 85 -0.26 -2.99 7.51
CA ASP A 85 -0.30 -1.72 8.26
C ASP A 85 -1.71 -1.30 8.68
N ILE A 86 -2.67 -1.28 7.75
CA ILE A 86 -4.06 -0.89 8.03
C ILE A 86 -4.72 -1.84 9.04
N PRO A 87 -4.78 -3.17 8.81
CA PRO A 87 -5.40 -4.06 9.79
C PRO A 87 -4.69 -4.07 11.14
N TYR A 88 -3.35 -3.98 11.16
CA TYR A 88 -2.59 -3.95 12.40
C TYR A 88 -2.91 -2.68 13.20
N LEU A 89 -2.87 -1.51 12.57
CA LEU A 89 -3.14 -0.22 13.24
C LEU A 89 -4.60 -0.11 13.70
N VAL A 90 -5.58 -0.52 12.88
CA VAL A 90 -7.00 -0.48 13.27
C VAL A 90 -7.25 -1.39 14.49
N ASN A 91 -6.75 -2.62 14.46
CA ASN A 91 -6.90 -3.55 15.58
C ASN A 91 -6.11 -3.09 16.83
N ARG A 92 -4.91 -2.53 16.65
CA ARG A 92 -4.09 -2.02 17.76
C ARG A 92 -4.72 -0.81 18.42
N VAL A 93 -5.23 0.16 17.65
CA VAL A 93 -5.99 1.31 18.18
C VAL A 93 -7.22 0.82 18.95
N SER A 94 -7.93 -0.18 18.44
CA SER A 94 -9.06 -0.77 19.16
C SER A 94 -8.65 -1.42 20.49
N ARG A 95 -7.45 -2.01 20.57
CA ARG A 95 -6.91 -2.71 21.76
C ARG A 95 -6.33 -1.76 22.81
N VAL A 96 -5.56 -0.77 22.39
CA VAL A 96 -4.83 0.17 23.27
C VAL A 96 -5.75 1.30 23.75
N MET A 97 -6.71 1.70 22.91
CA MET A 97 -7.59 2.83 23.18
C MET A 97 -9.04 2.38 23.31
N SER A 98 -9.79 2.38 22.21
CA SER A 98 -11.13 1.84 22.14
C SER A 98 -11.57 1.68 20.68
N LYS A 99 -12.57 0.83 20.45
CA LYS A 99 -13.20 0.69 19.12
C LYS A 99 -13.76 2.01 18.59
N SER A 100 -14.08 2.98 19.44
CA SER A 100 -14.56 4.28 18.98
C SER A 100 -13.48 5.11 18.30
N HIS A 101 -12.23 4.99 18.74
CA HIS A 101 -11.11 5.74 18.16
C HIS A 101 -10.81 5.30 16.73
N THR A 102 -11.18 4.08 16.34
CA THR A 102 -10.97 3.61 14.96
C THR A 102 -11.81 4.37 13.94
N ARG A 103 -12.84 5.12 14.37
CA ARG A 103 -13.59 6.02 13.49
C ARG A 103 -12.71 7.07 12.84
N ARG A 104 -11.64 7.49 13.53
CA ARG A 104 -10.69 8.52 13.06
C ARG A 104 -9.87 8.10 11.85
N PHE A 105 -9.80 6.80 11.54
CA PHE A 105 -9.27 6.36 10.25
C PHE A 105 -10.18 6.80 9.11
N CYS A 106 -11.49 6.87 9.33
CA CYS A 106 -12.49 7.28 8.34
C CYS A 106 -12.77 8.78 8.41
N LEU A 107 -12.89 9.44 7.25
CA LEU A 107 -13.25 10.85 7.18
C LEU A 107 -14.70 11.10 7.65
N TRP A 108 -15.60 10.12 7.45
CA TRP A 108 -17.04 10.28 7.72
C TRP A 108 -17.49 9.86 9.12
N ASP A 109 -16.59 9.85 10.11
CA ASP A 109 -16.86 9.39 11.49
C ASP A 109 -17.60 8.04 11.54
N LYS A 110 -17.22 7.12 10.64
CA LYS A 110 -17.74 5.75 10.56
C LYS A 110 -16.69 4.78 11.06
N LEU A 111 -17.14 3.65 11.58
CA LEU A 111 -16.24 2.55 11.87
C LEU A 111 -15.69 1.98 10.55
N PRO A 112 -14.38 1.69 10.44
CA PRO A 112 -13.81 0.99 9.30
C PRO A 112 -14.58 -0.32 9.05
N ARG A 113 -14.86 -0.63 7.79
CA ARG A 113 -15.56 -1.87 7.41
C ARG A 113 -14.55 -2.99 7.30
N GLU A 114 -14.70 -4.00 8.14
CA GLU A 114 -13.93 -5.23 8.02
C GLU A 114 -14.20 -5.92 6.68
N ARG A 115 -13.13 -6.30 5.98
CA ARG A 115 -13.16 -7.10 4.75
C ARG A 115 -12.19 -8.26 4.91
N LYS A 116 -12.58 -9.41 4.38
CA LYS A 116 -11.74 -10.60 4.30
C LYS A 116 -11.35 -10.83 2.87
N PHE A 117 -10.09 -11.19 2.64
CA PHE A 117 -9.59 -11.53 1.32
C PHE A 117 -8.70 -12.77 1.42
N GLU A 118 -8.68 -13.58 0.37
CA GLU A 118 -7.84 -14.77 0.33
C GLU A 118 -6.47 -14.42 -0.24
N ARG A 119 -5.42 -14.79 0.48
CA ARG A 119 -4.04 -14.61 0.04
C ARG A 119 -3.24 -15.87 0.37
N TYR A 120 -2.62 -16.47 -0.65
CA TYR A 120 -1.83 -17.69 -0.51
C TYR A 120 -2.58 -18.86 0.18
N GLY A 121 -3.89 -18.98 -0.05
CA GLY A 121 -4.73 -20.02 0.54
C GLY A 121 -5.10 -19.81 2.01
N ALA A 122 -4.80 -18.62 2.57
CA ALA A 122 -5.26 -18.20 3.89
C ALA A 122 -6.18 -16.98 3.76
N GLU A 123 -7.26 -16.97 4.53
CA GLU A 123 -8.10 -15.80 4.70
C GLU A 123 -7.34 -14.78 5.55
N GLN A 124 -7.23 -13.54 5.07
CA GLN A 124 -6.63 -12.42 5.78
C GLN A 124 -7.66 -11.33 6.01
N GLN A 125 -7.62 -10.74 7.21
CA GLN A 125 -8.42 -9.58 7.56
C GLN A 125 -7.79 -8.27 7.04
N THR A 126 -8.62 -7.39 6.50
CA THR A 126 -8.29 -5.99 6.20
C THR A 126 -9.47 -5.07 6.52
N PHE A 127 -9.30 -3.76 6.38
CA PHE A 127 -10.36 -2.78 6.64
C PHE A 127 -10.48 -1.78 5.50
N ASP A 128 -11.71 -1.58 5.03
CA ASP A 128 -12.05 -0.49 4.14
C ASP A 128 -12.39 0.76 4.97
N ILE A 129 -11.80 1.88 4.57
CA ILE A 129 -11.95 3.16 5.25
C ILE A 129 -12.99 4.00 4.49
N TYR A 130 -13.93 4.61 5.22
CA TYR A 130 -14.98 5.42 4.61
C TYR A 130 -14.55 6.88 4.46
N GLY A 131 -14.78 7.44 3.28
CA GLY A 131 -14.47 8.84 2.96
C GLY A 131 -12.98 9.14 2.75
N ARG A 132 -12.09 8.16 2.94
CA ARG A 132 -10.70 8.19 2.47
C ARG A 132 -10.46 7.04 1.52
N VAL A 133 -9.48 7.19 0.65
CA VAL A 133 -9.10 6.16 -0.32
C VAL A 133 -7.83 5.48 0.16
N HIS A 134 -7.90 4.18 0.42
CA HIS A 134 -6.70 3.37 0.62
C HIS A 134 -6.27 2.76 -0.72
N MET A 135 -5.02 3.00 -1.12
CA MET A 135 -4.39 2.39 -2.29
C MET A 135 -3.04 1.80 -1.90
N ASP A 136 -2.96 0.47 -1.80
CA ASP A 136 -1.69 -0.22 -1.53
C ASP A 136 -0.75 -0.13 -2.73
N TYR A 137 0.41 0.47 -2.52
CA TYR A 137 1.38 0.75 -3.57
C TYR A 137 1.97 -0.54 -4.17
N MET A 138 2.10 -1.60 -3.36
CA MET A 138 2.54 -2.90 -3.87
C MET A 138 1.52 -3.50 -4.84
N GLN A 139 0.22 -3.27 -4.61
CA GLN A 139 -0.83 -3.71 -5.52
C GLN A 139 -0.86 -2.86 -6.79
N LEU A 140 -0.72 -1.54 -6.66
CA LEU A 140 -0.59 -0.63 -7.81
C LEU A 140 0.60 -1.04 -8.69
N TYR A 141 1.74 -1.35 -8.08
CA TYR A 141 2.93 -1.83 -8.78
C TYR A 141 2.61 -3.11 -9.56
N ARG A 142 2.11 -4.15 -8.90
CA ARG A 142 1.71 -5.42 -9.55
C ARG A 142 0.71 -5.23 -10.70
N LYS A 143 -0.18 -4.25 -10.58
CA LYS A 143 -1.22 -3.98 -11.58
C LYS A 143 -0.68 -3.28 -12.82
N TYR A 144 0.17 -2.27 -12.64
CA TYR A 144 0.60 -1.39 -13.72
C TYR A 144 1.96 -1.75 -14.32
N THR A 145 2.74 -2.63 -13.67
CA THR A 145 3.94 -3.21 -14.27
C THR A 145 3.63 -4.45 -15.09
N TYR A 146 4.20 -4.55 -16.29
CA TYR A 146 3.97 -5.66 -17.23
C TYR A 146 4.79 -6.93 -16.94
N HIS A 147 5.83 -6.83 -16.11
CA HIS A 147 6.72 -7.94 -15.81
C HIS A 147 6.55 -8.43 -14.37
N GLU A 148 6.68 -9.73 -14.19
CA GLU A 148 6.74 -10.31 -12.84
C GLU A 148 8.15 -10.13 -12.26
N MET A 149 8.19 -9.71 -11.00
CA MET A 149 9.44 -9.59 -10.24
C MET A 149 9.73 -10.87 -9.47
N HIS A 150 11.02 -11.21 -9.34
CA HIS A 150 11.46 -12.34 -8.51
C HIS A 150 11.09 -12.17 -7.04
N SER A 151 11.07 -10.93 -6.55
CA SER A 151 10.64 -10.55 -5.20
C SER A 151 9.87 -9.24 -5.27
N TYR A 152 8.81 -9.13 -4.46
CA TYR A 152 8.07 -7.89 -4.23
C TYR A 152 8.38 -7.28 -2.86
N SER A 153 9.52 -7.61 -2.25
CA SER A 153 10.01 -6.85 -1.10
C SER A 153 10.32 -5.42 -1.53
N LEU A 154 10.02 -4.46 -0.66
CA LEU A 154 10.28 -3.05 -0.95
C LEU A 154 11.75 -2.79 -1.29
N ASP A 155 12.67 -3.52 -0.67
CA ASP A 155 14.11 -3.45 -0.96
C ASP A 155 14.43 -3.90 -2.40
N ALA A 156 13.91 -5.05 -2.83
CA ALA A 156 14.15 -5.56 -4.18
C ALA A 156 13.57 -4.65 -5.27
N ILE A 157 12.39 -4.08 -5.02
CA ILE A 157 11.77 -3.13 -5.94
C ILE A 157 12.49 -1.78 -5.90
N GLY A 158 12.90 -1.31 -4.72
CA GLY A 158 13.71 -0.11 -4.57
C GLY A 158 15.03 -0.19 -5.33
N GLU A 159 15.73 -1.33 -5.23
CA GLU A 159 16.95 -1.56 -5.97
C GLU A 159 16.71 -1.57 -7.49
N TYR A 160 15.68 -2.27 -7.94
CA TYR A 160 15.36 -2.38 -9.36
C TYR A 160 14.96 -1.04 -9.98
N GLU A 161 14.06 -0.31 -9.31
CA GLU A 161 13.46 0.90 -9.87
C GLU A 161 14.31 2.15 -9.64
N VAL A 162 14.80 2.38 -8.43
CA VAL A 162 15.50 3.64 -8.07
C VAL A 162 16.97 3.44 -7.73
N LYS A 163 17.49 2.21 -7.82
CA LYS A 163 18.90 1.86 -7.52
C LYS A 163 19.31 2.21 -6.10
N GLU A 164 18.35 2.19 -5.17
CA GLU A 164 18.61 2.37 -3.75
C GLU A 164 18.35 1.07 -3.02
N ARG A 165 19.28 0.69 -2.15
CA ARG A 165 19.11 -0.44 -1.24
C ARG A 165 18.79 0.10 0.14
N LYS A 166 18.02 -0.68 0.90
CA LYS A 166 17.82 -0.41 2.32
C LYS A 166 19.14 -0.52 3.08
N VAL A 167 19.22 0.17 4.21
CA VAL A 167 20.36 0.02 5.12
C VAL A 167 20.35 -1.40 5.68
N ASP A 168 21.32 -2.21 5.26
CA ASP A 168 21.51 -3.56 5.78
C ASP A 168 21.74 -3.53 7.30
N TYR A 169 21.07 -4.42 8.02
CA TYR A 169 21.31 -4.65 9.45
C TYR A 169 21.32 -6.15 9.74
N GLU A 170 22.10 -6.53 10.74
CA GLU A 170 22.17 -7.91 11.21
C GLU A 170 21.11 -8.14 12.29
N GLY A 171 20.44 -9.29 12.25
CA GLY A 171 19.45 -9.69 13.24
C GLY A 171 18.00 -9.32 12.90
N THR A 172 17.15 -9.24 13.92
CA THR A 172 15.71 -8.95 13.77
C THR A 172 15.42 -7.46 13.95
N LEU A 173 14.25 -7.00 13.47
CA LEU A 173 13.82 -5.61 13.68
C LEU A 173 13.67 -5.27 15.18
N ASP A 174 13.31 -6.26 16.01
CA ASP A 174 13.24 -6.12 17.47
C ASP A 174 14.64 -5.94 18.09
N GLN A 175 15.65 -6.67 17.60
CA GLN A 175 17.03 -6.46 18.01
C GLN A 175 17.52 -5.07 17.59
N LEU A 176 17.21 -4.66 16.35
CA LEU A 176 17.55 -3.32 15.86
C LEU A 176 16.94 -2.23 16.77
N TYR A 177 15.66 -2.36 17.12
CA TYR A 177 14.99 -1.44 18.04
C TYR A 177 15.68 -1.36 19.42
N ASN A 178 15.99 -2.50 20.03
CA ASN A 178 16.52 -2.54 21.40
C ASN A 178 18.02 -2.21 21.50
N TYR A 179 18.81 -2.49 20.46
CA TYR A 179 20.28 -2.34 20.49
C TYR A 179 20.81 -1.17 19.64
N ASP A 180 20.10 -0.75 18.59
CA ASP A 180 20.50 0.34 17.70
C ASP A 180 19.29 1.19 17.28
N PHE A 181 18.77 1.94 18.25
CA PHE A 181 17.58 2.77 18.09
C PHE A 181 17.74 3.85 17.01
N GLU A 182 18.95 4.39 16.83
CA GLU A 182 19.25 5.37 15.79
C GLU A 182 19.06 4.79 14.39
N LYS A 183 19.64 3.61 14.16
CA LYS A 183 19.48 2.89 12.88
C LYS A 183 18.05 2.40 12.66
N PHE A 184 17.34 2.03 13.72
CA PHE A 184 15.92 1.68 13.67
C PHE A 184 15.06 2.85 13.14
N ILE A 185 15.25 4.06 13.67
CA ILE A 185 14.54 5.26 13.19
C ILE A 185 14.90 5.56 11.74
N ALA A 186 16.19 5.53 11.40
CA ALA A 186 16.66 5.76 10.04
C ALA A 186 16.01 4.79 9.05
N TYR A 187 15.95 3.51 9.40
CA TYR A 187 15.33 2.46 8.59
C TYR A 187 13.83 2.69 8.38
N SER A 188 13.08 2.98 9.45
CA SER A 188 11.65 3.27 9.36
C SER A 188 11.35 4.45 8.43
N ARG A 189 12.17 5.50 8.49
CA ARG A 189 12.05 6.67 7.61
C ARG A 189 12.41 6.35 6.16
N GLN A 190 13.50 5.61 5.97
CA GLN A 190 13.96 5.21 4.64
C GLN A 190 12.88 4.43 3.88
N ASP A 191 12.14 3.56 4.55
CA ASP A 191 11.05 2.79 3.91
C ASP A 191 9.97 3.70 3.30
N VAL A 192 9.61 4.78 4.00
CA VAL A 192 8.62 5.75 3.51
C VAL A 192 9.22 6.63 2.42
N GLU A 193 10.45 7.11 2.60
CA GLU A 193 11.14 7.95 1.61
C GLU A 193 11.36 7.18 0.29
N LEU A 194 11.64 5.89 0.36
CA LEU A 194 11.76 5.02 -0.80
C LEU A 194 10.43 4.92 -1.55
N LEU A 195 9.30 4.82 -0.85
CA LEU A 195 7.97 4.85 -1.48
C LEU A 195 7.69 6.18 -2.18
N VAL A 196 8.07 7.30 -1.57
CA VAL A 196 7.93 8.63 -2.21
C VAL A 196 8.75 8.71 -3.49
N LYS A 197 9.97 8.15 -3.50
CA LYS A 197 10.81 8.09 -4.72
C LYS A 197 10.21 7.17 -5.79
N LEU A 198 9.64 6.04 -5.39
CA LEU A 198 8.95 5.12 -6.30
C LEU A 198 7.73 5.80 -6.93
N ASP A 199 6.91 6.52 -6.16
CA ASP A 199 5.76 7.27 -6.68
C ASP A 199 6.18 8.44 -7.57
N ALA A 200 7.23 9.18 -7.20
CA ALA A 200 7.78 10.23 -8.05
C ALA A 200 8.26 9.72 -9.41
N LYS A 201 8.77 8.47 -9.48
CA LYS A 201 9.22 7.84 -10.74
C LYS A 201 8.08 7.23 -11.54
N LEU A 202 7.20 6.48 -10.89
CA LEU A 202 6.22 5.59 -11.54
C LEU A 202 4.85 6.26 -11.70
N GLN A 203 4.53 7.23 -10.84
CA GLN A 203 3.30 8.03 -10.86
C GLN A 203 2.02 7.18 -10.90
N PHE A 204 1.99 6.06 -10.18
CA PHE A 204 0.84 5.14 -10.24
C PHE A 204 -0.41 5.71 -9.56
N ILE A 205 -0.24 6.53 -8.52
CA ILE A 205 -1.37 7.23 -7.90
C ILE A 205 -1.97 8.23 -8.88
N ASP A 206 -1.14 9.01 -9.57
CA ASP A 206 -1.59 9.95 -10.62
C ASP A 206 -2.25 9.21 -11.79
N LEU A 207 -1.68 8.08 -12.23
CA LEU A 207 -2.26 7.25 -13.28
C LEU A 207 -3.66 6.74 -12.89
N ALA A 208 -3.80 6.21 -11.68
CA ALA A 208 -5.10 5.79 -11.15
C ALA A 208 -6.08 6.97 -11.12
N ASN A 209 -5.62 8.17 -10.75
CA ASN A 209 -6.43 9.37 -10.75
C ASN A 209 -6.93 9.76 -12.15
N VAL A 210 -6.05 9.76 -13.15
CA VAL A 210 -6.42 10.03 -14.54
C VAL A 210 -7.44 9.02 -15.06
N LEU A 211 -7.21 7.72 -14.81
CA LEU A 211 -8.12 6.66 -15.25
C LEU A 211 -9.49 6.76 -14.57
N ALA A 212 -9.52 7.02 -13.27
CA ALA A 212 -10.74 7.14 -12.49
C ALA A 212 -11.60 8.31 -12.99
N HIS A 213 -11.01 9.50 -13.15
CA HIS A 213 -11.75 10.68 -13.58
C HIS A 213 -12.16 10.62 -15.05
N SER A 214 -11.32 10.07 -15.93
CA SER A 214 -11.66 9.92 -17.35
C SER A 214 -12.86 8.99 -17.57
N ASN A 215 -12.99 7.98 -16.72
CA ASN A 215 -14.08 7.01 -16.80
C ASN A 215 -15.17 7.25 -15.74
N THR A 216 -15.12 8.34 -14.97
CA THR A 216 -16.08 8.64 -13.87
C THR A 216 -16.31 7.46 -12.90
N VAL A 217 -15.24 6.75 -12.54
CA VAL A 217 -15.26 5.66 -11.55
C VAL A 217 -14.48 6.05 -10.28
N LEU A 218 -14.57 5.26 -9.23
CA LEU A 218 -13.76 5.45 -8.02
C LEU A 218 -12.30 5.06 -8.28
N LEU A 219 -11.36 5.70 -7.57
CA LEU A 219 -9.93 5.37 -7.64
C LEU A 219 -9.64 3.88 -7.45
N GLN A 220 -10.26 3.25 -6.45
CA GLN A 220 -10.08 1.81 -6.16
C GLN A 220 -10.59 0.91 -7.29
N THR A 221 -11.59 1.37 -8.05
CA THR A 221 -12.14 0.64 -9.20
C THR A 221 -11.13 0.53 -10.34
N THR A 222 -10.09 1.38 -10.36
CA THR A 222 -9.04 1.33 -11.40
C THR A 222 -8.18 0.05 -11.35
N MET A 223 -8.25 -0.69 -10.25
CA MET A 223 -7.61 -2.00 -10.13
C MET A 223 -8.26 -3.06 -11.03
N GLY A 224 -9.56 -2.90 -11.37
CA GLY A 224 -10.31 -3.79 -12.26
C GLY A 224 -10.56 -3.17 -13.63
N ALA A 225 -10.41 -3.94 -14.71
CA ALA A 225 -10.64 -3.43 -16.07
C ALA A 225 -12.12 -3.33 -16.43
N VAL A 226 -12.95 -4.28 -15.98
CA VAL A 226 -14.35 -4.40 -16.40
C VAL A 226 -15.17 -3.15 -16.05
N ALA A 227 -15.10 -2.70 -14.80
CA ALA A 227 -15.89 -1.55 -14.35
C ALA A 227 -15.45 -0.23 -15.02
N GLN A 228 -14.16 -0.07 -15.31
CA GLN A 228 -13.67 1.08 -16.08
C GLN A 228 -14.23 1.10 -17.49
N THR A 229 -14.10 -0.02 -18.22
CA THR A 229 -14.59 -0.13 -19.60
C THR A 229 -16.10 0.03 -19.68
N ASP A 230 -16.83 -0.57 -18.74
CA ASP A 230 -18.29 -0.48 -18.68
C ASP A 230 -18.74 0.97 -18.48
N GLN A 231 -18.13 1.69 -17.53
CA GLN A 231 -18.48 3.10 -17.31
C GLN A 231 -18.08 4.00 -18.49
N ALA A 232 -16.94 3.72 -19.15
CA ALA A 232 -16.55 4.41 -20.37
C ALA A 232 -17.62 4.27 -21.48
N ILE A 233 -18.13 3.05 -21.67
CA ILE A 233 -19.21 2.76 -22.63
C ILE A 233 -20.49 3.50 -22.23
N MET A 234 -20.84 3.50 -20.93
CA MET A 234 -22.04 4.21 -20.44
C MET A 234 -21.95 5.72 -20.68
N ASN A 235 -20.78 6.32 -20.40
CA ASN A 235 -20.56 7.75 -20.61
C ASN A 235 -20.70 8.12 -22.09
N GLU A 236 -20.07 7.35 -22.99
CA GLU A 236 -20.18 7.54 -24.44
C GLU A 236 -21.60 7.32 -24.98
N ALA A 237 -22.29 6.31 -24.49
CA ALA A 237 -23.68 6.04 -24.85
C ALA A 237 -24.59 7.20 -24.43
N HIS A 238 -24.39 7.72 -23.21
CA HIS A 238 -25.15 8.85 -22.70
C HIS A 238 -24.93 10.14 -23.50
N ILE A 239 -23.68 10.45 -23.88
CA ILE A 239 -23.36 11.59 -24.75
C ILE A 239 -24.10 11.50 -26.09
N LYS A 240 -24.27 10.29 -26.62
CA LYS A 240 -25.01 10.03 -27.87
C LYS A 240 -26.53 9.96 -27.69
N GLY A 241 -27.06 10.20 -26.48
CA GLY A 241 -28.49 10.10 -26.18
C GLY A 241 -29.03 8.67 -26.23
N MET A 242 -28.16 7.66 -26.12
CA MET A 242 -28.52 6.25 -26.12
C MET A 242 -28.83 5.77 -24.70
N ILE A 243 -29.62 4.70 -24.60
CA ILE A 243 -29.93 4.02 -23.33
C ILE A 243 -29.16 2.71 -23.29
N VAL A 244 -28.35 2.53 -22.26
CA VAL A 244 -27.62 1.28 -22.03
C VAL A 244 -28.57 0.25 -21.43
N PRO A 245 -28.70 -0.97 -22.01
CA PRO A 245 -29.55 -2.00 -21.48
C PRO A 245 -28.97 -2.62 -20.20
N ASP A 246 -29.84 -3.18 -19.37
CA ASP A 246 -29.41 -3.90 -18.17
C ASP A 246 -28.57 -5.14 -18.52
N LYS A 247 -27.56 -5.40 -17.67
CA LYS A 247 -26.72 -6.60 -17.80
C LYS A 247 -27.55 -7.86 -17.60
N ARG A 248 -27.50 -8.77 -18.57
CA ARG A 248 -28.06 -10.11 -18.43
C ARG A 248 -27.04 -11.02 -17.73
N TYR A 249 -27.45 -11.65 -16.63
CA TYR A 249 -26.66 -12.69 -15.99
C TYR A 249 -26.94 -14.03 -16.64
N ASP A 250 -26.19 -14.38 -17.68
CA ASP A 250 -26.16 -15.76 -18.17
C ASP A 250 -25.29 -16.61 -17.24
N ARG A 251 -25.82 -17.77 -16.82
CA ARG A 251 -25.11 -18.70 -15.91
C ARG A 251 -24.09 -19.58 -16.64
N ASP A 252 -24.15 -19.64 -17.96
CA ASP A 252 -23.28 -20.49 -18.76
C ASP A 252 -22.02 -19.74 -19.19
N THR A 253 -20.89 -20.05 -18.55
CA THR A 253 -19.57 -19.61 -19.01
C THR A 253 -19.20 -20.39 -20.28
N THR A 254 -19.57 -19.86 -21.44
CA THR A 254 -19.15 -20.40 -22.72
C THR A 254 -17.73 -19.93 -23.03
N THR A 255 -16.81 -20.83 -23.34
CA THR A 255 -15.43 -20.48 -23.69
C THR A 255 -15.36 -19.96 -25.13
N ALA A 256 -14.85 -18.75 -25.32
CA ALA A 256 -14.57 -18.20 -26.65
C ALA A 256 -13.23 -18.73 -27.19
N ALA A 257 -13.13 -18.91 -28.50
CA ALA A 257 -11.85 -19.23 -29.13
C ALA A 257 -10.89 -18.04 -29.03
N GLY A 258 -9.66 -18.30 -28.57
CA GLY A 258 -8.61 -17.29 -28.42
C GLY A 258 -7.74 -17.12 -29.66
N ALA A 259 -6.55 -16.54 -29.47
CA ALA A 259 -5.59 -16.32 -30.53
C ALA A 259 -5.08 -17.64 -31.17
N TYR A 260 -4.77 -17.58 -32.46
CA TYR A 260 -4.10 -18.66 -33.16
C TYR A 260 -2.59 -18.63 -32.90
N VAL A 261 -2.03 -19.77 -32.48
CA VAL A 261 -0.58 -19.95 -32.33
C VAL A 261 -0.08 -20.87 -33.43
N ALA A 262 0.74 -20.33 -34.35
CA ALA A 262 1.35 -21.11 -35.41
C ALA A 262 2.36 -22.12 -34.86
N TYR A 263 2.46 -23.30 -35.46
CA TYR A 263 3.44 -24.32 -35.05
C TYR A 263 4.83 -23.95 -35.58
N PRO A 264 5.81 -23.64 -34.72
CA PRO A 264 7.10 -23.13 -35.19
C PRO A 264 7.97 -24.26 -35.78
N LYS A 265 8.74 -23.94 -36.83
CA LYS A 265 9.79 -24.83 -37.32
C LYS A 265 10.96 -24.81 -36.33
N LYS A 266 11.13 -25.88 -35.57
CA LYS A 266 12.20 -26.01 -34.56
C LYS A 266 13.58 -26.10 -35.24
N GLY A 267 14.53 -25.31 -34.78
CA GLY A 267 15.91 -25.30 -35.30
C GLY A 267 16.58 -23.95 -35.11
N MET A 268 17.88 -23.86 -35.43
CA MET A 268 18.59 -22.57 -35.47
C MET A 268 18.26 -21.85 -36.78
N HIS A 269 17.73 -20.64 -36.67
CA HIS A 269 17.43 -19.78 -37.80
C HIS A 269 18.50 -18.68 -37.89
N LYS A 270 19.15 -18.53 -39.06
CA LYS A 270 20.24 -17.56 -39.25
C LYS A 270 19.75 -16.11 -39.39
N TRP A 271 18.59 -15.91 -40.01
CA TRP A 271 18.02 -14.59 -40.29
C TRP A 271 16.55 -14.60 -39.93
N ILE A 272 16.15 -13.72 -39.01
CA ILE A 272 14.77 -13.62 -38.51
C ILE A 272 14.30 -12.19 -38.74
N GLY A 273 13.14 -12.03 -39.38
CA GLY A 273 12.41 -10.77 -39.43
C GLY A 273 11.10 -10.90 -38.66
N SER A 274 10.73 -9.88 -37.89
CA SER A 274 9.47 -9.82 -37.16
C SER A 274 8.57 -8.77 -37.79
N ILE A 275 7.29 -9.09 -37.95
CA ILE A 275 6.25 -8.16 -38.37
C ILE A 275 5.16 -8.23 -37.30
N ASP A 276 4.84 -7.08 -36.72
CA ASP A 276 3.85 -6.93 -35.67
C ASP A 276 2.75 -5.97 -36.12
N LEU A 277 1.50 -6.25 -35.73
CA LEU A 277 0.37 -5.38 -36.00
C LEU A 277 0.13 -4.47 -34.78
N ASN A 278 0.11 -3.16 -35.00
CA ASN A 278 -0.14 -2.20 -33.93
C ASN A 278 -1.57 -2.38 -33.38
N SER A 279 -1.68 -2.76 -32.10
CA SER A 279 -2.93 -2.89 -31.35
C SER A 279 -3.95 -3.85 -31.97
N LEU A 280 -3.57 -5.12 -32.12
CA LEU A 280 -4.43 -6.23 -32.55
C LEU A 280 -5.58 -6.52 -31.58
#